data_AF-A0A450S8Z7-F1
#
_entry.id   AF-A0A450S8Z7-F1
#
_cell.length_a   1.000
_cell.length_b   1.000
_cell.length_c   1.000
_cell.angle_alpha   90.00
_cell.angle_beta   90.00
_cell.angle_gamma   90.00
#
_symmetry.space_group_name_H-M   'P 1'
#
loop_
_entity.id
_entity.type
_entity.pdbx_description
1 polymer ?
#
loop_
_entity_poly.entity_id
_entity_poly.type
_entity_poly.pdbx_seq_one_letter_code
_entity_poly.pdbx_strand_id
1 'polypeptide(L)' 'MWQDPIVAETRALRDEYARQFNYNSNEIFKDLMEKQAAHPERVVAFSPRKPTVSTVTAQQDPPADIRASCG' A
#
# COMPACT_ATOMS: atom_id res chain seq x y z
N MET A 1 -19.59 -10.52 -8.72
CA MET A 1 -18.35 -10.36 -7.92
C MET A 1 -17.51 -11.61 -8.15
N TRP A 2 -16.33 -11.47 -8.75
CA TRP A 2 -15.39 -12.58 -8.95
C TRP A 2 -14.58 -12.76 -7.67
N GLN A 3 -14.52 -13.99 -7.13
CA GLN A 3 -13.67 -14.32 -6.00
C GLN A 3 -12.43 -15.05 -6.53
N ASP A 4 -11.25 -14.43 -6.40
CA ASP A 4 -9.99 -15.03 -6.85
C ASP A 4 -9.58 -16.13 -5.86
N PRO A 5 -9.40 -17.38 -6.31
CA PRO A 5 -9.01 -18.49 -5.44
C PRO A 5 -7.67 -18.25 -4.73
N ILE A 6 -6.70 -17.63 -5.40
CA ILE A 6 -5.36 -17.37 -4.82
C ILE A 6 -5.47 -16.37 -3.67
N VAL A 7 -6.33 -15.36 -3.84
CA VAL A 7 -6.57 -14.35 -2.80
C VAL A 7 -7.28 -14.99 -1.60
N ALA A 8 -8.23 -15.90 -1.83
CA ALA A 8 -8.94 -16.60 -0.77
C ALA A 8 -7.98 -17.45 0.07
N GLU A 9 -7.11 -18.24 -0.57
CA GLU A 9 -6.09 -19.04 0.10
C GLU A 9 -5.11 -18.16 0.90
N THR A 10 -4.63 -17.07 0.28
CA THR A 10 -3.72 -16.13 0.96
C THR A 10 -4.36 -15.52 2.21
N ARG A 11 -5.67 -15.21 2.16
CA ARG A 11 -6.41 -14.69 3.32
C ARG A 11 -6.56 -15.75 4.41
N ALA A 12 -6.87 -16.99 4.06
CA ALA A 12 -6.97 -18.09 5.02
C ALA A 12 -5.65 -18.31 5.76
N LEU A 13 -4.51 -18.35 5.04
CA LEU A 13 -3.19 -18.48 5.66
C LEU A 13 -2.86 -17.33 6.62
N ARG A 14 -3.21 -16.10 6.26
CA ARG A 14 -3.02 -14.92 7.13
C ARG A 14 -3.89 -15.00 8.38
N ASP A 15 -5.12 -15.49 8.26
CA ASP A 15 -6.07 -15.63 9.36
C ASP A 15 -5.63 -16.72 10.34
N GLU A 16 -5.22 -17.89 9.82
CA GLU A 16 -4.65 -18.98 10.60
C GLU A 16 -3.43 -18.53 11.40
N TYR A 17 -2.57 -17.72 10.77
CA TYR A 17 -1.40 -17.15 11.42
C TYR A 17 -1.79 -16.14 12.51
N ALA A 18 -2.70 -15.21 12.22
CA ALA A 18 -3.16 -14.21 13.19
C ALA A 18 -3.83 -14.87 14.42
N ARG A 19 -4.53 -15.99 14.21
CA ARG A 19 -5.16 -16.78 15.28
C ARG A 19 -4.15 -17.30 16.30
N GLN A 20 -2.92 -17.62 15.89
CA GLN A 20 -1.86 -18.06 16.80
C GLN A 20 -1.46 -16.96 17.81
N PHE A 21 -1.64 -15.70 17.43
CA PHE A 21 -1.34 -14.51 18.23
C PHE A 21 -2.59 -13.83 18.78
N ASN A 22 -3.74 -14.53 18.83
CA ASN A 22 -5.03 -13.98 19.26
C ASN A 22 -5.41 -12.66 18.55
N TYR A 23 -5.02 -12.51 17.28
CA TYR A 23 -5.20 -11.29 16.49
C TYR A 23 -4.52 -10.04 17.08
N ASN A 24 -3.52 -10.21 17.93
CA ASN A 24 -2.73 -9.11 18.47
C ASN A 24 -1.66 -8.67 17.47
N SER A 25 -1.90 -7.53 16.80
CA SER A 25 -0.97 -6.95 15.82
C SER A 25 0.44 -6.71 16.39
N ASN A 26 0.56 -6.38 17.68
CA ASN A 26 1.85 -6.11 18.30
C ASN A 26 2.68 -7.39 18.44
N GLU A 27 2.05 -8.52 18.76
CA GLU A 27 2.74 -9.81 18.92
C GLU A 27 3.17 -10.36 17.57
N ILE A 28 2.30 -10.26 16.57
CA ILE A 28 2.63 -10.61 15.17
C ILE A 28 3.84 -9.81 14.69
N PHE A 29 3.85 -8.51 14.96
CA PHE A 29 4.96 -7.65 14.57
C PHE A 29 6.27 -8.04 15.27
N LYS A 30 6.23 -8.33 16.58
CA LYS A 30 7.41 -8.77 17.33
C LYS A 30 8.01 -10.05 16.75
N ASP A 31 7.19 -11.06 16.48
CA ASP A 31 7.66 -12.32 15.88
C ASP A 31 8.30 -12.09 14.49
N LEU A 32 7.71 -11.21 13.66
CA LEU A 32 8.29 -10.86 12.36
C LEU A 32 9.66 -10.16 12.52
N MET A 33 9.80 -9.28 13.50
CA MET A 33 11.08 -8.63 13.80
C MET A 33 12.13 -9.63 14.29
N GLU A 34 11.74 -10.60 15.11
CA GLU A 34 12.63 -11.68 15.57
C GLU A 34 13.10 -12.57 14.41
N LYS A 35 12.19 -12.96 13.50
CA LYS A 35 12.52 -13.70 12.28
C LYS A 35 13.45 -12.91 11.36
N GLN A 36 13.25 -11.59 11.26
CA GLN A 36 14.13 -10.73 10.48
C GLN A 36 15.53 -10.63 11.12
N ALA A 37 15.60 -10.51 12.45
CA ALA A 37 16.86 -10.44 13.18
C ALA A 37 17.66 -11.76 13.12
N ALA A 38 16.98 -12.90 13.00
CA ALA A 38 17.60 -14.21 12.82
C ALA A 38 18.28 -14.38 11.45
N HIS A 39 17.87 -13.60 10.44
CA HIS A 39 18.37 -13.68 9.06
C HIS A 39 18.94 -12.33 8.56
N PRO A 40 19.98 -11.80 9.22
CA PRO A 40 20.56 -10.50 8.85
C PRO A 40 21.14 -10.50 7.42
N GLU A 41 21.54 -11.67 6.90
CA GLU A 41 22.07 -11.83 5.55
C GLU A 41 21.05 -11.53 4.44
N ARG A 42 19.75 -11.59 4.75
CA ARG A 42 18.66 -11.34 3.81
C ARG A 42 18.12 -9.91 3.87
N VAL A 43 18.54 -9.13 4.87
CA VAL A 43 18.08 -7.76 5.07
C VAL A 43 18.81 -6.83 4.10
N VAL A 44 18.12 -6.36 3.07
CA VAL A 44 18.67 -5.40 2.10
C VAL A 44 18.30 -3.98 2.53
N ALA A 45 19.31 -3.18 2.87
CA ALA A 45 19.15 -1.75 3.09
C ALA A 45 19.28 -0.99 1.77
N PHE A 46 18.23 -0.26 1.40
CA PHE A 46 18.26 0.63 0.23
C PHE A 46 18.65 2.05 0.65
N SER A 47 19.45 2.74 -0.17
CA SER A 47 19.73 4.16 0.01
C SER A 47 18.47 5.01 -0.10
N PRO A 48 18.36 6.13 0.63
CA PRO A 48 17.22 7.04 0.54
C PRO A 48 16.96 7.50 -0.91
N ARG A 49 15.70 7.43 -1.34
CA ARG A 49 15.30 7.94 -2.67
C ARG A 49 15.32 9.47 -2.65
N LYS A 50 15.93 10.08 -3.68
CA LYS A 50 15.89 11.53 -3.88
C LYS A 50 14.53 11.92 -4.46
N PRO A 51 13.81 12.89 -3.88
CA PRO A 51 12.52 13.32 -4.42
C PRO A 51 12.72 13.93 -5.81
N THR A 52 12.05 13.37 -6.81
CA THR A 52 11.93 13.99 -8.13
C THR A 52 10.78 14.98 -8.04
N VAL A 53 11.06 16.28 -8.13
CA VAL A 53 10.02 17.31 -8.14
C VAL A 53 9.28 17.20 -9.47
N SER A 54 8.13 16.51 -9.48
CA SER A 54 7.23 16.52 -10.62
C SER A 54 6.53 17.88 -10.65
N THR A 55 6.89 18.71 -11.64
CA THR A 55 6.12 19.91 -11.97
C THR A 55 4.77 19.45 -12.51
N VAL A 56 3.79 19.30 -11.63
CA VAL A 56 2.39 19.19 -12.02
C VAL A 56 2.00 20.56 -12.56
N THR A 57 2.08 20.72 -13.89
CA THR A 57 1.48 21.86 -14.58
C THR A 57 -0.02 21.76 -14.32
N ALA A 58 -0.53 22.66 -13.49
CA ALA A 58 -1.95 22.82 -13.27
C ALA A 58 -2.61 23.05 -14.63
N GLN A 59 -3.45 22.12 -15.04
CA GLN A 59 -4.27 22.23 -16.24
C GLN A 59 -5.18 23.43 -16.04
N GLN A 60 -4.85 24.54 -16.70
CA GLN A 60 -5.66 25.74 -16.69
C GLN A 60 -6.94 25.43 -17.46
N ASP A 61 -8.07 25.48 -16.75
CA ASP A 61 -9.38 25.50 -17.38
C ASP A 61 -9.44 26.69 -18.36
N PRO A 62 -9.88 26.51 -19.61
CA PRO A 62 -10.04 27.62 -20.54
C PRO A 62 -11.10 28.60 -20.01
N PRO A 63 -10.98 29.91 -20.28
CA PRO A 63 -11.94 30.90 -19.80
C PRO A 63 -13.32 30.59 -20.38
N ALA A 64 -14.30 30.44 -19.49
CA ALA A 64 -15.70 30.24 -19.83
C ALA A 64 -16.26 31.52 -20.45
N ASP A 65 -16.19 31.63 -21.77
CA ASP A 65 -16.84 32.72 -22.51
C ASP A 65 -17.53 32.17 -23.76
N ILE A 66 -18.66 31.47 -23.59
CA ILE A 66 -19.64 31.22 -24.66
C ILE A 66 -21.08 31.30 -24.10
N ARG A 67 -21.69 32.48 -24.31
CA ARG A 67 -23.01 32.71 -24.94
C ARG A 67 -24.29 32.21 -24.23
N ALA A 68 -25.10 33.18 -23.76
CA ALA A 68 -26.57 33.09 -23.82
C ALA A 68 -27.20 34.51 -23.90
N SER A 69 -27.21 35.08 -25.11
CA SER A 69 -28.21 36.08 -25.52
C SER A 69 -29.22 35.34 -26.38
N CYS A 70 -30.41 35.11 -25.81
CA CYS A 70 -31.70 34.85 -26.48
C CYS A 70 -32.76 34.76 -25.37
N GLY A 71 -33.71 35.68 -25.36
CA GLY A 71 -34.84 35.75 -24.41
C GLY A 71 -35.40 37.15 -24.37
#